data_AF-A0A0Q9M194-F1
#
_entry.id   AF-A0A0Q9M194-F1
#
_cell.length_a   1.000
_cell.length_b   1.000
_cell.length_c   1.000
_cell.angle_alpha   90.00
_cell.angle_beta   90.00
_cell.angle_gamma   90.00
#
_symmetry.space_group_name_H-M   'P 1'
#
loop_
_entity.id
_entity.type
_entity.pdbx_description
1 polymer ?
#
loop_
_entity_poly.entity_id
_entity_poly.type
_entity_poly.pdbx_seq_one_letter_code
_entity_poly.pdbx_strand_id
1 'polypeptide(L)'
;MKFLIPLQSERGNVLTYVLLILLVLMIVTPVILASSSTNQLANSQTDYEKKATDLAVSGMESFITYLKSYDTYGNGMDRRTYFNMYGGGSGTQGLGWVARNITTPEGIVTSYEQYVEVAATNTRINGPVTSDNVYNVFFKATVNNAHSKLIKFQISAFNAIVVTTPSPNPTPNTSTHIEPGQTVPIPAGVGVLYGNSSNVNAGKNTTLSPAITSYMSSIKSSVSSAIDDYLNVTKTPGLITCTSCSISQVKSSITASSTNPVVIYVPGTLNVSSTETIGSSTKPVILIADNYSFNNANLEVYGSLIANQTASNPSTTGKITGSNQLDITIKSGNGGTYGNLWSESSFITGTQTTLKIDNNIYAGSMTLSNGGNVTTKQMTIDDTFKIETQTTLNISNGNLASGNIYVKNNAEFNVSSGDIFVSGDFTSGTQINLTTGGIIAVAGKIDFANNKTITTGTSNPPVTSLQLSGTSSASPTPTPTSSSAVISTPPPDWNPIRK
;
A
#
# COMPACT_ATOMS: atom_id res chain seq x y z
N MET A 1 78.09 22.59 73.66
CA MET A 1 76.77 22.89 73.05
C MET A 1 76.46 24.36 73.27
N LYS A 2 76.74 25.21 72.29
CA LYS A 2 76.31 26.61 72.29
C LYS A 2 76.29 27.04 70.84
N PHE A 3 75.11 27.02 70.22
CA PHE A 3 74.71 27.85 69.08
C PHE A 3 73.24 27.54 68.82
N LEU A 4 72.35 28.24 69.52
CA LEU A 4 70.95 28.44 69.15
C LEU A 4 70.50 29.68 69.92
N ILE A 5 70.83 30.84 69.37
CA ILE A 5 70.14 32.10 69.67
C ILE A 5 69.05 32.21 68.60
N PRO A 6 67.76 32.30 68.96
CA PRO A 6 66.71 32.57 67.99
C PRO A 6 66.88 34.01 67.54
N LEU A 7 67.27 34.21 66.26
CA LEU A 7 67.17 35.51 65.64
C LEU A 7 65.67 35.84 65.48
N GLN A 8 65.11 36.50 66.49
CA GLN A 8 63.97 37.39 66.34
C GLN A 8 64.42 38.55 65.42
N SER A 9 64.44 38.28 64.12
CA SER A 9 64.48 39.30 63.10
C SER A 9 63.17 39.21 62.34
N GLU A 10 62.18 39.98 62.81
CA GLU A 10 60.93 40.21 62.08
C GLU A 10 61.17 40.78 60.67
N ARG A 11 62.41 41.24 60.37
CA ARG A 11 62.82 41.75 59.07
C ARG A 11 63.42 40.69 58.13
N GLY A 12 63.96 39.59 58.66
CA GLY A 12 64.53 38.50 57.86
C GLY A 12 63.48 37.53 57.28
N ASN A 13 62.34 37.41 57.95
CA ASN A 13 61.22 36.60 57.47
C ASN A 13 60.53 37.20 56.25
N VAL A 14 60.53 38.54 56.12
CA VAL A 14 59.87 39.25 55.01
C VAL A 14 60.44 38.82 53.67
N LEU A 15 61.78 38.70 53.56
CA LEU A 15 62.42 38.29 52.30
C LEU A 15 62.04 36.85 51.91
N THR A 16 61.98 35.93 52.88
CA THR A 16 61.59 34.54 52.65
C THR A 16 60.11 34.43 52.25
N TYR A 17 59.22 35.20 52.89
CA TYR A 17 57.82 35.28 52.47
C TYR A 17 57.67 35.87 51.06
N VAL A 18 58.45 36.90 50.71
CA VAL A 18 58.46 37.49 49.36
C VAL A 18 58.95 36.48 48.31
N LEU A 19 60.04 35.75 48.59
CA LEU A 19 60.56 34.70 47.71
C LEU A 19 59.59 33.53 47.56
N LEU A 20 58.94 33.11 48.65
CA LEU A 20 57.93 32.06 48.62
C LEU A 20 56.70 32.49 47.80
N ILE A 21 56.23 33.73 47.97
CA ILE A 21 55.12 34.29 47.19
C ILE A 21 55.50 34.37 45.70
N LEU A 22 56.72 34.80 45.38
CA LEU A 22 57.21 34.85 44.00
C LEU A 22 57.33 33.45 43.37
N LEU A 23 57.79 32.45 44.12
CA LEU A 23 57.85 31.06 43.66
C LEU A 23 56.44 30.50 43.42
N VAL A 24 55.50 30.74 44.34
CA VAL A 24 54.11 30.33 44.19
C VAL A 24 53.47 31.02 42.99
N LEU A 25 53.71 32.32 42.78
CA LEU A 25 53.25 33.01 41.58
C LEU A 25 53.86 32.39 40.30
N MET A 26 55.17 32.15 40.27
CA MET A 26 55.82 31.57 39.08
C MET A 26 55.27 30.19 38.71
N ILE A 27 54.89 29.37 39.69
CA ILE A 27 54.38 28.02 39.44
C ILE A 27 52.87 28.04 39.14
N VAL A 28 52.10 28.78 39.94
CA VAL A 28 50.63 28.73 39.91
C VAL A 28 50.07 29.61 38.80
N THR A 29 50.67 30.78 38.53
CA THR A 29 50.15 31.72 37.55
C THR A 29 50.10 31.11 36.13
N PRO A 30 51.14 30.45 35.59
CA PRO A 30 51.06 29.82 34.28
C PRO A 30 49.98 28.73 34.18
N VAL A 31 49.80 27.93 35.25
CA VAL A 31 48.79 26.86 35.28
C VAL A 31 47.38 27.43 35.29
N ILE A 32 47.13 28.49 36.07
CA ILE A 32 45.84 29.18 36.11
C ILE A 32 45.55 29.85 34.75
N LEU A 33 46.55 30.50 34.12
CA LEU A 33 46.37 31.10 32.80
C LEU A 33 46.16 30.04 31.70
N ALA A 34 46.86 28.91 31.75
CA ALA A 34 46.67 27.82 30.80
C ALA A 34 45.28 27.17 30.95
N SER A 35 44.83 26.97 32.19
CA SER A 35 43.50 26.44 32.48
C SER A 35 42.39 27.41 32.07
N SER A 36 42.54 28.71 32.36
CA SER A 36 41.54 29.71 31.98
C SER A 36 41.44 29.90 30.47
N SER A 37 42.57 29.91 29.76
CA SER A 37 42.59 30.02 28.29
C SER A 37 42.03 28.78 27.59
N THR A 38 42.36 27.58 28.06
CA THR A 38 41.83 26.32 27.48
C THR A 38 40.33 26.18 27.70
N ASN A 39 39.84 26.54 28.89
CA ASN A 39 38.40 26.52 29.18
C ASN A 39 37.64 27.58 28.39
N GLN A 40 38.19 28.78 28.22
CA GLN A 40 37.58 29.81 27.36
C GLN A 40 37.51 29.38 25.90
N LEU A 41 38.56 28.74 25.38
CA LEU A 41 38.58 28.23 24.02
C LEU A 41 37.58 27.08 23.82
N ALA A 42 37.55 26.10 24.74
CA ALA A 42 36.61 24.97 24.69
C ALA A 42 35.15 25.43 24.79
N ASN A 43 34.87 26.40 25.67
CA ASN A 43 33.54 27.00 25.79
C ASN A 43 33.14 27.74 24.51
N SER A 44 34.08 28.46 23.88
CA SER A 44 33.84 29.16 22.61
C SER A 44 33.58 28.19 21.46
N GLN A 45 34.33 27.09 21.37
CA GLN A 45 34.11 26.04 20.37
C GLN A 45 32.73 25.39 20.53
N THR A 46 32.37 25.05 21.77
CA THR A 46 31.04 24.48 22.07
C THR A 46 29.92 25.45 21.72
N ASP A 47 30.10 26.74 22.03
CA ASP A 47 29.15 27.80 21.66
C ASP A 47 29.02 27.94 20.14
N TYR A 48 30.12 27.86 19.38
CA TYR A 48 30.10 27.90 17.92
C TYR A 48 29.40 26.68 17.31
N GLU A 49 29.62 25.48 17.83
CA GLU A 49 28.94 24.26 17.39
C GLU A 49 27.44 24.31 17.69
N LYS A 50 27.07 24.83 18.86
CA LYS A 50 25.67 25.04 19.22
C LYS A 50 25.01 26.05 18.29
N LYS A 51 25.64 27.20 18.05
CA LYS A 51 25.16 28.22 17.10
C LYS A 51 24.99 27.66 15.68
N ALA A 52 25.96 26.86 15.20
CA ALA A 52 25.85 26.21 13.90
C ALA A 52 24.68 25.21 13.87
N THR A 53 24.50 24.44 14.93
CA THR A 53 23.40 23.47 15.03
C THR A 53 22.04 24.15 15.11
N ASP A 54 21.88 25.14 15.99
CA ASP A 54 20.63 25.87 16.18
C ASP A 54 20.21 26.57 14.88
N LEU A 55 21.16 27.14 14.14
CA LEU A 55 20.87 27.78 12.85
C LEU A 55 20.47 26.78 11.76
N ALA A 56 21.18 25.64 11.65
CA ALA A 56 20.82 24.60 10.70
C ALA A 56 19.46 23.97 10.99
N VAL A 57 19.15 23.72 12.28
CA VAL A 57 17.85 23.21 12.74
C VAL A 57 16.75 24.23 12.49
N SER A 58 16.97 25.49 12.83
CA SER A 58 16.00 26.58 12.58
C SER A 58 15.66 26.69 11.09
N GLY A 59 16.67 26.51 10.24
CA GLY A 59 16.51 26.41 8.78
C GLY A 59 15.60 25.28 8.34
N MET A 60 15.88 24.07 8.83
CA MET A 60 15.06 22.89 8.59
C MET A 60 13.63 23.05 9.11
N GLU A 61 13.43 23.60 10.31
CA GLU A 61 12.11 23.82 10.89
C GLU A 61 11.30 24.85 10.12
N SER A 62 11.95 25.92 9.66
CA SER A 62 11.33 26.92 8.78
C SER A 62 10.91 26.29 7.45
N PHE A 63 11.73 25.41 6.90
CA PHE A 63 11.39 24.67 5.69
C PHE A 63 10.23 23.70 5.92
N ILE A 64 10.25 22.90 6.99
CA ILE A 64 9.15 22.00 7.33
C ILE A 64 7.85 22.79 7.54
N THR A 65 7.92 23.95 8.20
CA THR A 65 6.76 24.82 8.42
C THR A 65 6.21 25.35 7.10
N TYR A 66 7.09 25.78 6.19
CA TYR A 66 6.71 26.18 4.84
C TYR A 66 6.04 25.04 4.06
N LEU A 67 6.61 23.84 4.15
CA LEU A 67 6.02 22.67 3.51
C LEU A 67 4.64 22.34 4.10
N LYS A 68 4.47 22.46 5.42
CA LYS A 68 3.18 22.29 6.10
C LYS A 68 2.15 23.35 5.73
N SER A 69 2.56 24.54 5.31
CA SER A 69 1.64 25.57 4.80
C SER A 69 1.26 25.36 3.33
N TYR A 70 1.73 24.28 2.68
CA TYR A 70 1.28 23.91 1.35
C TYR A 70 -0.19 23.52 1.41
N ASP A 71 -1.06 24.39 0.89
CA ASP A 71 -2.46 24.10 0.68
C ASP A 71 -2.64 23.39 -0.66
N THR A 72 -2.82 22.06 -0.60
CA THR A 72 -3.09 21.22 -1.76
C THR A 72 -4.38 21.59 -2.49
N TYR A 73 -5.29 22.36 -1.87
CA TYR A 73 -6.66 22.55 -2.36
C TYR A 73 -7.05 24.02 -2.61
N GLY A 74 -6.30 25.00 -2.10
CA GLY A 74 -6.70 26.41 -2.11
C GLY A 74 -6.36 27.23 -3.35
N ASN A 75 -5.24 26.95 -4.05
CA ASN A 75 -4.71 27.86 -5.09
C ASN A 75 -4.30 27.20 -6.42
N GLY A 76 -4.48 25.89 -6.58
CA GLY A 76 -4.10 25.17 -7.80
C GLY A 76 -2.59 25.16 -8.10
N MET A 77 -1.76 25.59 -7.15
CA MET A 77 -0.30 25.61 -7.29
C MET A 77 0.25 24.20 -7.11
N ASP A 78 0.92 23.67 -8.15
CA ASP A 78 1.50 22.34 -8.08
C ASP A 78 2.65 22.29 -7.06
N ARG A 79 2.85 21.11 -6.46
CA ARG A 79 3.80 20.90 -5.35
C ARG A 79 5.22 21.28 -5.74
N ARG A 80 5.59 21.07 -7.00
CA ARG A 80 6.90 21.45 -7.54
C ARG A 80 7.04 22.97 -7.66
N THR A 81 6.03 23.67 -8.17
CA THR A 81 6.00 25.14 -8.21
C THR A 81 6.05 25.72 -6.81
N TYR A 82 5.24 25.19 -5.87
CA TYR A 82 5.29 25.60 -4.47
C TYR A 82 6.68 25.35 -3.87
N PHE A 83 7.25 24.15 -4.04
CA PHE A 83 8.61 23.88 -3.57
C PHE A 83 9.63 24.88 -4.13
N ASN A 84 9.56 25.18 -5.44
CA ASN A 84 10.43 26.15 -6.12
C ASN A 84 10.28 27.59 -5.62
N MET A 85 9.18 27.95 -4.95
CA MET A 85 8.95 29.26 -4.36
C MET A 85 9.56 29.43 -2.96
N TYR A 86 9.92 28.33 -2.28
CA TYR A 86 10.58 28.43 -0.98
C TYR A 86 11.86 29.26 -1.09
N GLY A 87 12.15 30.11 -0.12
CA GLY A 87 13.34 30.97 -0.14
C GLY A 87 13.26 32.16 -1.11
N GLY A 88 12.08 32.46 -1.67
CA GLY A 88 11.87 33.62 -2.54
C GLY A 88 12.15 33.35 -4.02
N GLY A 89 12.16 32.08 -4.44
CA GLY A 89 12.30 31.70 -5.84
C GLY A 89 11.16 32.21 -6.73
N SER A 90 11.47 32.56 -7.98
CA SER A 90 10.46 32.93 -8.98
C SER A 90 10.92 32.59 -10.39
N GLY A 91 10.08 31.87 -11.15
CA GLY A 91 10.27 31.59 -12.58
C GLY A 91 11.65 31.03 -12.96
N THR A 92 12.54 31.93 -13.39
CA THR A 92 13.90 31.64 -13.88
C THR A 92 14.96 31.55 -12.77
N GLN A 93 14.73 32.18 -11.62
CA GLN A 93 15.52 31.92 -10.42
C GLN A 93 14.81 30.79 -9.68
N GLY A 94 15.47 29.65 -9.56
CA GLY A 94 14.98 28.49 -8.82
C GLY A 94 14.80 28.79 -7.34
N LEU A 95 15.11 27.82 -6.48
CA LEU A 95 14.80 27.82 -5.06
C LEU A 95 15.30 29.02 -4.21
N GLY A 96 15.91 30.08 -4.73
CA GLY A 96 16.34 31.24 -3.92
C GLY A 96 17.44 30.92 -2.89
N TRP A 97 17.99 29.71 -2.95
CA TRP A 97 18.93 29.17 -1.99
C TRP A 97 20.36 29.63 -2.31
N VAL A 98 20.67 30.84 -1.86
CA VAL A 98 22.02 31.40 -1.92
C VAL A 98 22.61 31.35 -0.52
N ALA A 99 23.90 31.04 -0.40
CA ALA A 99 24.61 31.17 0.85
C ALA A 99 24.54 32.62 1.37
N ARG A 100 24.15 32.79 2.63
CA ARG A 100 24.05 34.09 3.29
C ARG A 100 25.05 34.14 4.44
N ASN A 101 25.82 35.22 4.49
CA ASN A 101 26.66 35.54 5.62
C ASN A 101 25.91 36.49 6.55
N ILE A 102 25.78 36.11 7.80
CA ILE A 102 25.18 36.89 8.87
C ILE A 102 26.28 37.17 9.89
N THR A 103 26.46 38.42 10.28
CA THR A 103 27.34 38.77 11.40
C THR A 103 26.46 38.87 12.63
N THR A 104 26.72 38.03 13.64
CA THR A 104 25.96 38.09 14.91
C THR A 104 26.31 39.38 15.68
N PRO A 105 25.50 39.81 16.66
CA PRO A 105 25.80 40.98 17.49
C PRO A 105 27.18 40.93 18.18
N GLU A 106 27.74 39.73 18.37
CA GLU A 106 29.07 39.50 18.93
C GLU A 106 30.21 39.61 17.89
N GLY A 107 29.91 39.98 16.64
CA GLY A 107 30.89 40.13 15.57
C GLY A 107 31.31 38.82 14.89
N ILE A 108 30.62 37.71 15.15
CA ILE A 108 30.97 36.40 14.60
C ILE A 108 30.31 36.23 13.22
N VAL A 109 31.10 35.94 12.21
CA VAL A 109 30.60 35.65 10.85
C VAL A 109 30.06 34.23 10.81
N THR A 110 28.78 34.10 10.47
CA THR A 110 28.08 32.82 10.30
C THR A 110 27.54 32.73 8.88
N SER A 111 27.96 31.71 8.14
CA SER A 111 27.45 31.39 6.80
C SER A 111 26.35 30.35 6.91
N TYR A 112 25.21 30.61 6.28
CA TYR A 112 24.12 29.66 6.17
C TYR A 112 23.81 29.41 4.69
N GLU A 113 23.82 28.14 4.29
CA GLU A 113 23.63 27.66 2.93
C GLU A 113 22.54 26.60 2.91
N GLN A 114 21.66 26.70 1.92
CA GLN A 114 20.69 25.67 1.59
C GLN A 114 20.96 25.18 0.17
N TYR A 115 20.80 23.89 -0.11
CA TYR A 115 20.94 23.35 -1.47
C TYR A 115 20.15 22.06 -1.65
N VAL A 116 19.72 21.76 -2.89
CA VAL A 116 19.07 20.50 -3.26
C VAL A 116 20.02 19.62 -4.02
N GLU A 117 19.93 18.31 -3.79
CA GLU A 117 20.45 17.29 -4.69
C GLU A 117 19.36 16.31 -5.12
N VAL A 118 19.46 15.78 -6.35
CA VAL A 118 18.68 14.61 -6.77
C VAL A 118 19.14 13.41 -5.95
N ALA A 119 18.24 12.75 -5.21
CA ALA A 119 18.62 11.70 -4.26
C ALA A 119 19.28 10.48 -4.90
N ALA A 120 18.94 10.18 -6.16
CA ALA A 120 19.49 9.05 -6.90
C ALA A 120 20.93 9.29 -7.38
N THR A 121 21.25 10.52 -7.77
CA THR A 121 22.53 10.86 -8.44
C THR A 121 23.44 11.74 -7.60
N ASN A 122 22.96 12.24 -6.46
CA ASN A 122 23.61 13.26 -5.63
C ASN A 122 24.04 14.50 -6.43
N THR A 123 23.31 14.81 -7.51
CA THR A 123 23.60 15.96 -8.36
C THR A 123 22.94 17.20 -7.79
N ARG A 124 23.75 18.21 -7.46
CA ARG A 124 23.27 19.51 -6.95
C ARG A 124 22.48 20.26 -8.02
N ILE A 125 21.34 20.82 -7.62
CA ILE A 125 20.44 21.57 -8.50
C ILE A 125 20.61 23.05 -8.21
N ASN A 126 21.01 23.81 -9.24
CA ASN A 126 21.25 25.25 -9.14
C ASN A 126 20.08 26.10 -9.66
N GLY A 127 19.03 25.45 -10.19
CA GLY A 127 17.85 26.09 -10.77
C GLY A 127 16.55 25.52 -10.20
N PRO A 128 15.40 25.88 -10.79
CA PRO A 128 14.13 25.28 -10.41
C PRO A 128 14.18 23.77 -10.62
N VAL A 129 13.53 23.03 -9.74
CA VAL A 129 13.32 21.60 -9.93
C VAL A 129 12.36 21.39 -11.09
N THR A 130 12.73 20.53 -12.04
CA THR A 130 11.99 20.28 -13.29
C THR A 130 11.48 18.83 -13.45
N SER A 131 11.79 17.94 -12.52
CA SER A 131 11.44 16.51 -12.58
C SER A 131 10.76 16.02 -11.30
N ASP A 132 10.03 14.90 -11.37
CA ASP A 132 9.37 14.25 -10.22
C ASP A 132 10.29 13.33 -9.42
N ASN A 133 11.59 13.64 -9.39
CA ASN A 133 12.55 12.85 -8.62
C ASN A 133 12.34 13.03 -7.10
N VAL A 134 12.98 12.15 -6.34
CA VAL A 134 13.17 12.35 -4.91
C VAL A 134 14.40 13.23 -4.71
N TYR A 135 14.30 14.21 -3.82
CA TYR A 135 15.32 15.23 -3.59
C TYR A 135 15.83 15.21 -2.14
N ASN A 136 17.12 15.43 -1.97
CA ASN A 136 17.74 15.71 -0.68
C ASN A 136 17.88 17.23 -0.54
N VAL A 137 17.22 17.81 0.45
CA VAL A 137 17.37 19.20 0.86
C VAL A 137 18.40 19.27 1.98
N PHE A 138 19.41 20.11 1.81
CA PHE A 138 20.48 20.28 2.77
C PHE A 138 20.41 21.65 3.42
N PHE A 139 20.59 21.68 4.74
CA PHE A 139 20.71 22.89 5.55
C PHE A 139 22.10 22.89 6.18
N LYS A 140 22.97 23.80 5.75
CA LYS A 140 24.35 23.91 6.22
C LYS A 140 24.55 25.25 6.91
N ALA A 141 25.00 25.23 8.16
CA ALA A 141 25.46 26.41 8.86
C ALA A 141 26.95 26.26 9.17
N THR A 142 27.73 27.32 8.99
CA THR A 142 29.16 27.37 9.28
C THR A 142 29.47 28.63 10.09
N VAL A 143 29.98 28.48 11.30
CA VAL A 143 30.34 29.57 12.20
C VAL A 143 31.86 29.74 12.17
N ASN A 144 32.32 30.98 11.97
CA ASN A 144 33.74 31.35 11.95
C ASN A 144 34.60 30.51 11.00
N ASN A 145 34.04 30.09 9.87
CA ASN A 145 34.69 29.25 8.83
C ASN A 145 35.28 27.91 9.30
N ALA A 146 35.00 27.47 10.55
CA ALA A 146 35.60 26.27 11.13
C ALA A 146 34.57 25.26 11.64
N HIS A 147 33.47 25.74 12.22
CA HIS A 147 32.46 24.86 12.84
C HIS A 147 31.24 24.77 11.95
N SER A 148 30.99 23.60 11.35
CA SER A 148 29.86 23.42 10.43
C SER A 148 28.91 22.31 10.86
N LYS A 149 27.60 22.56 10.74
CA LYS A 149 26.56 21.54 10.83
C LYS A 149 25.85 21.41 9.48
N LEU A 150 25.65 20.17 9.04
CA LEU A 150 24.87 19.82 7.87
C LEU A 150 23.70 18.95 8.29
N ILE A 151 22.49 19.32 7.91
CA ILE A 151 21.26 18.55 8.11
C ILE A 151 20.71 18.20 6.74
N LYS A 152 20.32 16.94 6.57
CA LYS A 152 19.72 16.41 5.34
C LYS A 152 18.25 16.09 5.59
N PHE A 153 17.39 16.54 4.70
CA PHE A 153 15.95 16.29 4.71
C PHE A 153 15.51 15.80 3.32
N GLN A 154 14.88 14.64 3.24
CA GLN A 154 14.49 14.06 1.96
C GLN A 154 13.02 14.37 1.65
N ILE A 155 12.74 14.82 0.42
CA ILE A 155 11.40 15.15 -0.07
C ILE A 155 11.13 14.48 -1.41
N SER A 156 9.86 14.23 -1.70
CA SER A 156 9.40 13.93 -3.06
C SER A 156 8.73 15.17 -3.64
N ALA A 157 9.17 15.62 -4.82
CA ALA A 157 8.49 16.70 -5.55
C ALA A 157 7.39 16.17 -6.48
N PHE A 158 6.93 14.92 -6.27
CA PHE A 158 5.78 14.37 -6.97
C PHE A 158 4.63 15.36 -6.90
N ASN A 159 4.17 15.79 -8.08
CA ASN A 159 2.86 16.41 -8.17
C ASN A 159 1.82 15.36 -7.76
N ALA A 160 1.14 15.60 -6.63
CA ALA A 160 -0.23 15.13 -6.55
C ALA A 160 -0.92 15.69 -7.80
N ILE A 161 -1.54 14.82 -8.59
CA ILE A 161 -2.28 15.23 -9.78
C ILE A 161 -3.25 16.33 -9.33
N VAL A 162 -3.00 17.56 -9.76
CA VAL A 162 -3.91 18.69 -9.55
C VAL A 162 -5.11 18.42 -10.45
N VAL A 163 -6.12 17.75 -9.89
CA VAL A 163 -7.45 17.69 -10.50
C VAL A 163 -8.08 19.06 -10.25
N THR A 164 -8.20 19.85 -11.31
CA THR A 164 -8.99 21.09 -11.29
C THR A 164 -10.40 20.77 -10.80
N THR A 165 -10.79 21.39 -9.70
CA THR A 165 -12.07 21.19 -9.02
C THR A 165 -13.27 21.48 -9.93
N PRO A 166 -14.39 20.77 -9.71
CA PRO A 166 -15.58 21.49 -9.28
C PRO A 166 -16.27 20.92 -8.03
N SER A 167 -16.93 21.86 -7.36
CA SER A 167 -17.61 21.96 -6.07
C SER A 167 -18.85 21.07 -5.84
N PRO A 168 -19.52 21.13 -4.66
CA PRO A 168 -19.00 21.05 -3.29
C PRO A 168 -19.54 19.79 -2.58
N ASN A 169 -18.75 19.29 -1.64
CA ASN A 169 -19.14 18.35 -0.60
C ASN A 169 -19.19 16.85 -0.98
N PRO A 170 -18.04 16.20 -1.27
CA PRO A 170 -17.84 14.88 -0.72
C PRO A 170 -17.59 15.08 0.77
N THR A 171 -18.54 14.68 1.61
CA THR A 171 -18.25 14.46 3.03
C THR A 171 -16.93 13.67 3.10
N PRO A 172 -15.91 14.13 3.85
CA PRO A 172 -14.68 13.37 4.00
C PRO A 172 -15.07 11.96 4.41
N ASN A 173 -14.79 10.96 3.58
CA ASN A 173 -15.11 9.59 3.92
C ASN A 173 -14.15 9.24 5.07
N THR A 174 -14.64 9.33 6.30
CA THR A 174 -13.85 9.15 7.53
C THR A 174 -13.49 7.68 7.76
N SER A 175 -13.94 6.78 6.87
CA SER A 175 -13.75 5.33 6.98
C SER A 175 -12.85 4.78 5.88
N THR A 176 -11.89 3.94 6.29
CA THR A 176 -11.27 2.92 5.44
C THR A 176 -12.36 2.08 4.78
N HIS A 177 -12.41 2.01 3.45
CA HIS A 177 -13.38 1.21 2.70
C HIS A 177 -12.78 0.78 1.35
N ILE A 178 -13.38 -0.20 0.70
CA ILE A 178 -12.96 -0.70 -0.61
C ILE A 178 -14.18 -0.66 -1.52
N GLU A 179 -14.11 0.13 -2.59
CA GLU A 179 -15.19 0.24 -3.57
C GLU A 179 -14.87 -0.61 -4.81
N PRO A 180 -15.68 -1.63 -5.15
CA PRO A 180 -15.50 -2.41 -6.36
C PRO A 180 -15.50 -1.51 -7.61
N GLY A 181 -14.46 -1.61 -8.44
CA GLY A 181 -14.37 -0.90 -9.71
C GLY A 181 -14.00 0.58 -9.62
N GLN A 182 -13.84 1.13 -8.41
CA GLN A 182 -13.22 2.44 -8.21
C GLN A 182 -11.78 2.26 -7.75
N THR A 183 -10.89 3.13 -8.24
CA THR A 183 -9.50 3.10 -7.83
C THR A 183 -8.99 4.50 -7.48
N VAL A 184 -8.11 4.58 -6.50
CA VAL A 184 -7.39 5.77 -6.05
C VAL A 184 -5.89 5.56 -6.22
N PRO A 185 -5.08 6.64 -6.29
CA PRO A 185 -3.63 6.52 -6.18
C PRO A 185 -3.25 5.81 -4.88
N ILE A 186 -2.18 5.01 -4.92
CA ILE A 186 -1.77 4.18 -3.79
C ILE A 186 -1.40 5.07 -2.58
N PRO A 187 -2.06 4.89 -1.42
CA PRO A 187 -1.77 5.68 -0.22
C PRO A 187 -0.38 5.36 0.35
N ALA A 188 0.29 6.37 0.92
CA ALA A 188 1.53 6.15 1.67
C ALA A 188 1.26 5.70 3.11
N GLY A 189 1.96 4.65 3.58
CA GLY A 189 2.25 4.48 5.01
C GLY A 189 1.28 3.70 5.90
N VAL A 190 0.40 2.83 5.39
CA VAL A 190 -0.59 2.13 6.25
C VAL A 190 -0.55 0.61 6.08
N GLY A 191 0.35 -0.11 6.76
CA GLY A 191 0.32 -1.58 6.92
C GLY A 191 -0.08 -2.42 5.69
N VAL A 192 0.22 -1.90 4.50
CA VAL A 192 -0.04 -2.44 3.17
C VAL A 192 1.32 -2.59 2.50
N LEU A 193 1.51 -3.65 1.73
CA LEU A 193 2.74 -3.82 0.98
C LEU A 193 2.63 -3.04 -0.33
N TYR A 194 3.61 -2.15 -0.54
CA TYR A 194 3.80 -1.39 -1.76
C TYR A 194 5.27 -1.40 -2.20
N GLY A 195 5.53 -1.45 -3.50
CA GLY A 195 6.84 -1.61 -4.11
C GLY A 195 7.35 -3.05 -4.18
N ASN A 196 8.68 -3.20 -4.26
CA ASN A 196 9.38 -4.48 -4.34
C ASN A 196 9.83 -4.96 -2.97
N SER A 197 9.67 -6.24 -2.68
CA SER A 197 10.01 -6.85 -1.39
C SER A 197 10.41 -8.32 -1.52
N SER A 198 11.09 -8.84 -0.51
CA SER A 198 11.46 -10.25 -0.36
C SER A 198 11.42 -10.63 1.12
N ASN A 199 11.05 -11.88 1.45
CA ASN A 199 10.99 -12.39 2.84
C ASN A 199 10.24 -11.47 3.82
N VAL A 200 8.97 -11.18 3.54
CA VAL A 200 8.17 -10.26 4.34
C VAL A 200 7.64 -10.95 5.60
N ASN A 201 7.74 -10.28 6.74
CA ASN A 201 7.03 -10.69 7.95
C ASN A 201 6.40 -9.46 8.57
N ALA A 202 5.08 -9.50 8.78
CA ALA A 202 4.33 -8.42 9.38
C ALA A 202 3.33 -8.96 10.39
N GLY A 203 3.23 -8.27 11.53
CA GLY A 203 2.21 -8.51 12.54
C GLY A 203 0.81 -8.13 12.05
N LYS A 204 -0.20 -8.43 12.87
CA LYS A 204 -1.61 -8.17 12.55
C LYS A 204 -1.88 -6.66 12.38
N ASN A 205 -2.66 -6.32 11.37
CA ASN A 205 -3.17 -4.97 11.13
C ASN A 205 -4.70 -4.93 11.27
N THR A 206 -5.17 -4.77 12.51
CA THR A 206 -6.60 -4.78 12.84
C THR A 206 -7.39 -3.63 12.21
N THR A 207 -6.73 -2.57 11.73
CA THR A 207 -7.40 -1.40 11.13
C THR A 207 -7.99 -1.69 9.74
N LEU A 208 -7.45 -2.69 9.03
CA LEU A 208 -7.92 -3.07 7.69
C LEU A 208 -9.08 -4.08 7.74
N SER A 209 -9.24 -4.80 8.85
CA SER A 209 -10.19 -5.90 8.97
C SER A 209 -11.64 -5.49 8.64
N PRO A 210 -12.17 -4.36 9.16
CA PRO A 210 -13.55 -3.95 8.84
C PRO A 210 -13.76 -3.66 7.34
N ALA A 211 -12.80 -3.00 6.70
CA ALA A 211 -12.90 -2.62 5.29
C ALA A 211 -12.88 -3.85 4.37
N ILE A 212 -11.95 -4.78 4.59
CA ILE A 212 -11.84 -6.01 3.80
C ILE A 212 -13.07 -6.91 4.04
N THR A 213 -13.50 -7.04 5.29
CA THR A 213 -14.69 -7.86 5.63
C THR A 213 -15.95 -7.28 5.02
N SER A 214 -16.13 -5.96 5.04
CA SER A 214 -17.27 -5.28 4.42
C SER A 214 -17.28 -5.47 2.90
N TYR A 215 -16.13 -5.34 2.24
CA TYR A 215 -15.97 -5.59 0.80
C TYR A 215 -16.31 -7.04 0.42
N MET A 216 -15.79 -8.02 1.16
CA MET A 216 -16.12 -9.42 0.90
C MET A 216 -17.61 -9.71 1.15
N SER A 217 -18.20 -9.10 2.18
CA SER A 217 -19.62 -9.23 2.50
C SER A 217 -20.52 -8.62 1.42
N SER A 218 -20.13 -7.49 0.81
CA SER A 218 -20.89 -6.87 -0.28
C SER A 218 -20.87 -7.73 -1.55
N ILE A 219 -19.73 -8.36 -1.87
CA ILE A 219 -19.63 -9.35 -2.96
C ILE A 219 -20.52 -10.55 -2.66
N LYS A 220 -20.42 -11.14 -1.46
CA LYS A 220 -21.26 -12.26 -1.04
C LYS A 220 -22.74 -11.93 -1.17
N SER A 221 -23.17 -10.79 -0.64
CA SER A 221 -24.56 -10.34 -0.74
C SER A 221 -25.01 -10.15 -2.19
N SER A 222 -24.14 -9.62 -3.07
CA SER A 222 -24.43 -9.44 -4.49
C SER A 222 -24.56 -10.78 -5.22
N VAL A 223 -23.68 -11.75 -4.91
CA VAL A 223 -23.74 -13.11 -5.44
C VAL A 223 -25.03 -13.81 -4.99
N SER A 224 -25.32 -13.82 -3.69
CA SER A 224 -26.55 -14.43 -3.16
C SER A 224 -27.80 -13.80 -3.77
N SER A 225 -27.86 -12.46 -3.85
CA SER A 225 -28.99 -11.77 -4.48
C SER A 225 -29.15 -12.12 -5.97
N ALA A 226 -28.05 -12.28 -6.71
CA ALA A 226 -28.12 -12.68 -8.11
C ALA A 226 -28.62 -14.12 -8.26
N ILE A 227 -28.21 -15.04 -7.38
CA ILE A 227 -28.67 -16.43 -7.40
C ILE A 227 -30.16 -16.51 -7.03
N ASP A 228 -30.59 -15.79 -6.00
CA ASP A 228 -32.00 -15.68 -5.62
C ASP A 228 -32.85 -15.17 -6.80
N ASP A 229 -32.36 -14.18 -7.54
CA ASP A 229 -33.05 -13.64 -8.71
C ASP A 229 -33.17 -14.66 -9.85
N TYR A 230 -32.13 -15.47 -10.08
CA TYR A 230 -32.18 -16.57 -11.05
C TYR A 230 -33.13 -17.68 -10.66
N LEU A 231 -33.25 -18.00 -9.37
CA LEU A 231 -34.13 -19.04 -8.85
C LEU A 231 -35.57 -18.57 -8.63
N ASN A 232 -35.81 -17.25 -8.66
CA ASN A 232 -37.14 -16.68 -8.50
C ASN A 232 -37.92 -16.72 -9.83
N VAL A 233 -38.92 -17.59 -9.93
CA VAL A 233 -39.78 -17.76 -11.13
C VAL A 233 -40.50 -16.48 -11.58
N THR A 234 -40.71 -15.52 -10.68
CA THR A 234 -41.32 -14.21 -11.01
C THR A 234 -40.32 -13.28 -11.68
N LYS A 235 -39.04 -13.34 -11.28
CA LYS A 235 -37.95 -12.53 -11.86
C LYS A 235 -37.31 -13.18 -13.08
N THR A 236 -37.31 -14.51 -13.13
CA THR A 236 -36.79 -15.31 -14.23
C THR A 236 -37.89 -16.19 -14.83
N PRO A 237 -38.81 -15.62 -15.63
CA PRO A 237 -39.81 -16.39 -16.35
C PRO A 237 -39.14 -17.39 -17.30
N GLY A 238 -39.50 -18.66 -17.20
CA GLY A 238 -38.90 -19.74 -17.99
C GLY A 238 -37.64 -20.36 -17.37
N LEU A 239 -37.43 -20.19 -16.05
CA LEU A 239 -36.56 -21.06 -15.26
C LEU A 239 -36.97 -22.53 -15.47
N ILE A 240 -35.98 -23.37 -15.81
CA ILE A 240 -36.19 -24.81 -16.00
C ILE A 240 -35.65 -25.54 -14.78
N THR A 241 -36.54 -26.14 -13.99
CA THR A 241 -36.13 -27.08 -12.93
C THR A 241 -36.02 -28.48 -13.51
N CYS A 242 -34.81 -29.03 -13.54
CA CYS A 242 -34.47 -30.29 -14.19
C CYS A 242 -34.21 -31.37 -13.13
N THR A 243 -35.28 -32.02 -12.67
CA THR A 243 -35.20 -33.05 -11.60
C THR A 243 -34.49 -34.30 -12.10
N SER A 244 -33.44 -34.73 -11.39
CA SER A 244 -32.63 -35.92 -11.72
C SER A 244 -32.01 -35.90 -13.13
N CYS A 245 -31.68 -34.70 -13.63
CA CYS A 245 -31.09 -34.56 -14.96
C CYS A 245 -29.60 -34.90 -15.01
N SER A 246 -29.24 -35.70 -16.00
CA SER A 246 -27.87 -35.83 -16.50
C SER A 246 -27.48 -34.61 -17.35
N ILE A 247 -26.18 -34.44 -17.63
CA ILE A 247 -25.70 -33.38 -18.52
C ILE A 247 -26.35 -33.47 -19.92
N SER A 248 -26.60 -34.67 -20.45
CA SER A 248 -27.28 -34.82 -21.73
C SER A 248 -28.70 -34.24 -21.69
N GLN A 249 -29.44 -34.43 -20.58
CA GLN A 249 -30.78 -33.87 -20.42
C GLN A 249 -30.74 -32.35 -20.25
N VAL A 250 -29.75 -31.82 -19.54
CA VAL A 250 -29.50 -30.37 -19.46
C VAL A 250 -29.32 -29.78 -20.85
N LYS A 251 -28.52 -30.40 -21.73
CA LYS A 251 -28.34 -29.96 -23.13
C LYS A 251 -29.63 -29.99 -23.94
N SER A 252 -30.44 -31.04 -23.79
CA SER A 252 -31.74 -31.12 -24.45
C SER A 252 -32.67 -29.98 -24.01
N SER A 253 -32.71 -29.68 -22.71
CA SER A 253 -33.48 -28.55 -22.16
C SER A 253 -33.01 -27.19 -22.69
N ILE A 254 -31.69 -27.00 -22.83
CA ILE A 254 -31.12 -25.77 -23.43
C ILE A 254 -31.58 -25.62 -24.88
N THR A 255 -31.56 -26.71 -25.65
CA THR A 255 -31.96 -26.70 -27.06
C THR A 255 -33.44 -26.37 -27.21
N ALA A 256 -34.29 -26.99 -26.39
CA ALA A 256 -35.74 -26.81 -26.42
C ALA A 256 -36.20 -25.44 -25.88
N SER A 257 -35.43 -24.80 -25.01
CA SER A 257 -35.81 -23.51 -24.42
C SER A 257 -35.89 -22.40 -25.46
N SER A 258 -36.92 -21.55 -25.36
CA SER A 258 -37.02 -20.30 -26.11
C SER A 258 -36.43 -19.09 -25.35
N THR A 259 -35.97 -19.26 -24.11
CA THR A 259 -35.40 -18.17 -23.29
C THR A 259 -33.94 -17.90 -23.64
N ASN A 260 -33.51 -16.65 -23.41
CA ASN A 260 -32.12 -16.21 -23.59
C ASN A 260 -31.77 -15.12 -22.55
N PRO A 261 -30.86 -15.39 -21.58
CA PRO A 261 -30.17 -16.65 -21.34
C PRO A 261 -31.14 -17.79 -20.96
N VAL A 262 -30.69 -19.03 -21.10
CA VAL A 262 -31.40 -20.18 -20.54
C VAL A 262 -30.97 -20.34 -19.08
N VAL A 263 -31.91 -20.36 -18.14
CA VAL A 263 -31.63 -20.61 -16.72
C VAL A 263 -32.14 -22.01 -16.36
N ILE A 264 -31.23 -22.85 -15.87
CA ILE A 264 -31.54 -24.23 -15.48
C ILE A 264 -31.09 -24.46 -14.06
N TYR A 265 -32.00 -24.98 -13.23
CA TYR A 265 -31.71 -25.45 -11.89
C TYR A 265 -31.82 -26.97 -11.82
N VAL A 266 -30.77 -27.64 -11.33
CA VAL A 266 -30.69 -29.09 -11.14
C VAL A 266 -30.64 -29.39 -9.63
N PRO A 267 -31.75 -29.80 -9.00
CA PRO A 267 -31.74 -30.21 -7.61
C PRO A 267 -30.82 -31.43 -7.41
N GLY A 268 -30.00 -31.39 -6.36
CA GLY A 268 -29.05 -32.43 -5.99
C GLY A 268 -27.66 -32.25 -6.61
N THR A 269 -26.93 -33.37 -6.71
CA THR A 269 -25.56 -33.37 -7.23
C THR A 269 -25.55 -33.67 -8.72
N LEU A 270 -25.06 -32.73 -9.52
CA LEU A 270 -24.84 -32.94 -10.94
C LEU A 270 -23.45 -33.56 -11.15
N ASN A 271 -23.43 -34.80 -11.65
CA ASN A 271 -22.21 -35.52 -11.97
C ASN A 271 -21.76 -35.19 -13.41
N VAL A 272 -20.50 -34.81 -13.56
CA VAL A 272 -19.85 -34.54 -14.84
C VAL A 272 -18.66 -35.49 -15.00
N SER A 273 -18.78 -36.45 -15.90
CA SER A 273 -17.79 -37.52 -16.09
C SER A 273 -17.25 -37.63 -17.52
N SER A 274 -17.62 -36.68 -18.38
CA SER A 274 -17.20 -36.59 -19.78
C SER A 274 -16.83 -35.16 -20.12
N THR A 275 -16.14 -34.97 -21.24
CA THR A 275 -15.89 -33.63 -21.77
C THR A 275 -17.16 -33.07 -22.39
N GLU A 276 -17.62 -31.92 -21.91
CA GLU A 276 -18.93 -31.37 -22.24
C GLU A 276 -18.84 -29.87 -22.55
N THR A 277 -19.60 -29.43 -23.54
CA THR A 277 -19.84 -28.01 -23.82
C THR A 277 -21.31 -27.69 -23.62
N ILE A 278 -21.60 -26.64 -22.84
CA ILE A 278 -22.95 -26.22 -22.45
C ILE A 278 -23.18 -24.78 -22.91
N GLY A 279 -24.28 -24.56 -23.64
CA GLY A 279 -24.63 -23.25 -24.19
C GLY A 279 -23.80 -22.86 -25.40
N SER A 280 -23.96 -21.61 -25.83
CA SER A 280 -23.18 -20.98 -26.89
C SER A 280 -23.08 -19.47 -26.65
N SER A 281 -22.23 -18.77 -27.41
CA SER A 281 -22.09 -17.31 -27.30
C SER A 281 -23.41 -16.55 -27.56
N THR A 282 -24.25 -17.07 -28.45
CA THR A 282 -25.56 -16.50 -28.80
C THR A 282 -26.72 -17.01 -27.93
N LYS A 283 -26.51 -18.12 -27.21
CA LYS A 283 -27.48 -18.72 -26.29
C LYS A 283 -26.77 -19.14 -24.99
N PRO A 284 -26.38 -18.17 -24.15
CA PRO A 284 -25.73 -18.46 -22.89
C PRO A 284 -26.66 -19.16 -21.89
N VAL A 285 -26.04 -19.84 -20.93
CA VAL A 285 -26.70 -20.67 -19.94
C VAL A 285 -26.25 -20.28 -18.54
N ILE A 286 -27.20 -20.11 -17.63
CA ILE A 286 -26.96 -20.06 -16.19
C ILE A 286 -27.33 -21.44 -15.66
N LEU A 287 -26.32 -22.26 -15.37
CA LEU A 287 -26.49 -23.61 -14.84
C LEU A 287 -26.28 -23.60 -13.33
N ILE A 288 -27.34 -23.88 -12.60
CA ILE A 288 -27.38 -23.93 -11.14
C ILE A 288 -27.58 -25.38 -10.72
N ALA A 289 -26.77 -25.89 -9.82
CA ALA A 289 -27.00 -27.17 -9.17
C ALA A 289 -26.73 -27.06 -7.67
N ASP A 290 -27.30 -27.95 -6.88
CA ASP A 290 -27.03 -27.90 -5.44
C ASP A 290 -25.57 -28.32 -5.13
N ASN A 291 -25.02 -29.27 -5.88
CA ASN A 291 -23.59 -29.59 -5.87
C ASN A 291 -23.11 -30.03 -7.26
N TYR A 292 -21.79 -29.96 -7.50
CA TYR A 292 -21.15 -30.59 -8.65
C TYR A 292 -20.10 -31.61 -8.23
N SER A 293 -20.09 -32.73 -8.94
CA SER A 293 -19.02 -33.72 -8.85
C SER A 293 -18.42 -33.94 -10.23
N PHE A 294 -17.15 -33.58 -10.36
CA PHE A 294 -16.35 -33.78 -11.56
C PHE A 294 -15.43 -34.97 -11.38
N ASN A 295 -15.47 -35.90 -12.32
CA ASN A 295 -14.58 -37.05 -12.35
C ASN A 295 -13.85 -37.12 -13.68
N ASN A 296 -12.60 -36.64 -13.72
CA ASN A 296 -11.77 -36.58 -14.93
C ASN A 296 -12.52 -35.96 -16.12
N ALA A 297 -13.09 -34.77 -15.91
CA ALA A 297 -14.00 -34.15 -16.86
C ALA A 297 -13.57 -32.73 -17.21
N ASN A 298 -13.79 -32.36 -18.47
CA ASN A 298 -13.57 -31.02 -18.98
C ASN A 298 -14.92 -30.39 -19.28
N LEU A 299 -15.21 -29.25 -18.68
CA LEU A 299 -16.49 -28.57 -18.87
C LEU A 299 -16.26 -27.18 -19.44
N GLU A 300 -16.79 -26.94 -20.64
CA GLU A 300 -16.90 -25.61 -21.23
C GLU A 300 -18.35 -25.11 -21.09
N VAL A 301 -18.55 -23.93 -20.49
CA VAL A 301 -19.88 -23.31 -20.37
C VAL A 301 -19.83 -21.90 -20.96
N TYR A 302 -20.76 -21.59 -21.85
CA TYR A 302 -21.03 -20.20 -22.25
C TYR A 302 -22.10 -19.63 -21.33
N GLY A 303 -21.71 -18.80 -20.36
CA GLY A 303 -22.60 -18.27 -19.33
C GLY A 303 -22.03 -18.44 -17.93
N SER A 304 -22.82 -18.95 -16.98
CA SER A 304 -22.40 -19.06 -15.57
C SER A 304 -22.64 -20.46 -15.01
N LEU A 305 -21.71 -20.92 -14.17
CA LEU A 305 -21.81 -22.18 -13.43
C LEU A 305 -21.90 -21.88 -11.94
N ILE A 306 -22.97 -22.33 -11.29
CA ILE A 306 -23.31 -21.94 -9.92
C ILE A 306 -23.63 -23.19 -9.09
N ALA A 307 -22.91 -23.40 -8.00
CA ALA A 307 -23.23 -24.36 -6.96
C ALA A 307 -23.86 -23.63 -5.76
N ASN A 308 -25.13 -23.91 -5.48
CA ASN A 308 -25.92 -23.15 -4.50
C ASN A 308 -26.74 -24.07 -3.62
N GLN A 309 -26.66 -23.91 -2.30
CA GLN A 309 -27.56 -24.61 -1.38
C GLN A 309 -28.94 -23.96 -1.44
N THR A 310 -29.96 -24.73 -1.80
CA THR A 310 -31.34 -24.24 -1.81
C THR A 310 -32.10 -24.71 -0.57
N ALA A 311 -33.09 -23.91 -0.14
CA ALA A 311 -34.02 -24.30 0.93
C ALA A 311 -34.81 -25.58 0.61
N SER A 312 -35.00 -25.87 -0.69
CA SER A 312 -35.67 -27.08 -1.16
C SER A 312 -34.84 -28.35 -0.97
N ASN A 313 -33.52 -28.22 -0.74
CA ASN A 313 -32.63 -29.37 -0.59
C ASN A 313 -31.55 -29.14 0.49
N PRO A 314 -31.94 -29.01 1.77
CA PRO A 314 -31.04 -28.56 2.85
C PRO A 314 -29.90 -29.54 3.15
N SER A 315 -29.99 -30.78 2.67
CA SER A 315 -28.92 -31.80 2.80
C SER A 315 -27.70 -31.53 1.91
N THR A 316 -27.86 -30.66 0.92
CA THR A 316 -26.80 -30.25 -0.01
C THR A 316 -26.06 -29.02 0.52
N THR A 317 -24.95 -28.65 -0.13
CA THR A 317 -24.04 -27.66 0.45
C THR A 317 -23.66 -26.53 -0.50
N GLY A 318 -23.99 -26.57 -1.80
CA GLY A 318 -23.45 -25.61 -2.76
C GLY A 318 -21.97 -25.87 -3.04
N LYS A 319 -21.56 -27.15 -3.08
CA LYS A 319 -20.15 -27.57 -3.17
C LYS A 319 -19.76 -27.98 -4.59
N ILE A 320 -18.54 -27.64 -4.99
CA ILE A 320 -17.89 -28.18 -6.20
C ILE A 320 -16.74 -29.11 -5.78
N THR A 321 -16.76 -30.35 -6.29
CA THR A 321 -15.70 -31.34 -6.09
C THR A 321 -15.15 -31.84 -7.41
N GLY A 322 -13.82 -31.92 -7.53
CA GLY A 322 -13.15 -32.58 -8.64
C GLY A 322 -12.17 -33.65 -8.17
N SER A 323 -12.11 -34.78 -8.87
CA SER A 323 -11.05 -35.78 -8.75
C SER A 323 -10.05 -35.67 -9.92
N ASN A 324 -8.76 -35.77 -9.61
CA ASN A 324 -7.64 -35.66 -10.56
C ASN A 324 -7.73 -34.42 -11.47
N GLN A 325 -7.51 -34.56 -12.79
CA GLN A 325 -7.56 -33.47 -13.75
C GLN A 325 -8.99 -32.96 -13.92
N LEU A 326 -9.16 -31.66 -13.67
CA LEU A 326 -10.41 -30.92 -13.83
C LEU A 326 -10.12 -29.68 -14.66
N ASP A 327 -10.68 -29.60 -15.87
CA ASP A 327 -10.58 -28.40 -16.68
C ASP A 327 -11.95 -27.74 -16.82
N ILE A 328 -12.17 -26.59 -16.18
CA ILE A 328 -13.39 -25.80 -16.30
C ILE A 328 -13.08 -24.53 -17.08
N THR A 329 -13.76 -24.34 -18.20
CA THR A 329 -13.72 -23.12 -19.00
C THR A 329 -15.09 -22.46 -18.99
N ILE A 330 -15.19 -21.26 -18.43
CA ILE A 330 -16.41 -20.46 -18.44
C ILE A 330 -16.19 -19.27 -19.35
N LYS A 331 -16.90 -19.23 -20.47
CA LYS A 331 -16.89 -18.15 -21.45
C LYS A 331 -18.02 -17.18 -21.18
N SER A 332 -17.75 -15.91 -21.40
CA SER A 332 -18.73 -14.85 -21.28
C SER A 332 -19.84 -15.00 -22.31
N GLY A 333 -21.06 -14.75 -21.86
CA GLY A 333 -22.28 -14.79 -22.66
C GLY A 333 -22.94 -13.43 -22.74
N ASN A 334 -23.68 -13.17 -23.83
CA ASN A 334 -24.50 -11.96 -24.01
C ASN A 334 -23.72 -10.64 -23.78
N GLY A 335 -22.63 -10.44 -24.51
CA GLY A 335 -21.86 -9.18 -24.45
C GLY A 335 -21.05 -8.97 -23.16
N GLY A 336 -20.79 -10.02 -22.37
CA GLY A 336 -19.93 -9.95 -21.18
C GLY A 336 -20.68 -9.95 -19.85
N THR A 337 -22.01 -9.99 -19.86
CA THR A 337 -22.83 -9.95 -18.63
C THR A 337 -22.72 -11.23 -17.80
N TYR A 338 -22.56 -12.37 -18.45
CA TYR A 338 -22.35 -13.67 -17.81
C TYR A 338 -20.88 -14.11 -17.94
N GLY A 339 -20.50 -15.19 -17.26
CA GLY A 339 -19.11 -15.67 -17.28
C GLY A 339 -18.60 -16.09 -15.90
N ASN A 340 -19.49 -16.36 -14.95
CA ASN A 340 -19.14 -16.50 -13.54
C ASN A 340 -19.03 -17.98 -13.13
N LEU A 341 -18.18 -18.24 -12.15
CA LEU A 341 -18.10 -19.52 -11.43
C LEU A 341 -18.33 -19.26 -9.95
N TRP A 342 -19.48 -19.69 -9.43
CA TRP A 342 -19.87 -19.45 -8.04
C TRP A 342 -20.11 -20.75 -7.28
N SER A 343 -19.66 -20.80 -6.04
CA SER A 343 -19.85 -21.93 -5.12
C SER A 343 -20.13 -21.39 -3.72
N GLU A 344 -21.33 -21.55 -3.19
CA GLU A 344 -21.65 -21.03 -1.85
C GLU A 344 -20.80 -21.67 -0.73
N SER A 345 -20.34 -22.91 -0.94
CA SER A 345 -19.47 -23.62 -0.01
C SER A 345 -18.10 -23.88 -0.64
N SER A 346 -17.48 -25.01 -0.30
CA SER A 346 -16.14 -25.36 -0.73
C SER A 346 -16.05 -25.68 -2.22
N PHE A 347 -15.00 -25.19 -2.86
CA PHE A 347 -14.52 -25.64 -4.15
C PHE A 347 -13.21 -26.41 -3.95
N ILE A 348 -13.29 -27.73 -4.02
CA ILE A 348 -12.14 -28.62 -3.85
C ILE A 348 -11.78 -29.20 -5.20
N THR A 349 -10.57 -28.89 -5.64
CA THR A 349 -10.05 -29.33 -6.94
C THR A 349 -9.14 -30.56 -6.79
N GLY A 350 -9.06 -31.36 -7.84
CA GLY A 350 -8.08 -32.44 -7.95
C GLY A 350 -6.74 -31.94 -8.48
N THR A 351 -5.79 -32.86 -8.72
CA THR A 351 -4.47 -32.53 -9.26
C THR A 351 -4.55 -32.03 -10.71
N GLN A 352 -3.70 -31.07 -11.09
CA GLN A 352 -3.63 -30.52 -12.46
C GLN A 352 -4.97 -29.91 -12.92
N THR A 353 -5.57 -29.07 -12.07
CA THR A 353 -6.83 -28.39 -12.40
C THR A 353 -6.57 -27.12 -13.21
N THR A 354 -7.25 -26.94 -14.34
CA THR A 354 -7.25 -25.68 -15.10
C THR A 354 -8.60 -24.99 -15.00
N LEU A 355 -8.64 -23.77 -14.46
CA LEU A 355 -9.82 -22.92 -14.44
C LEU A 355 -9.58 -21.71 -15.34
N LYS A 356 -10.40 -21.53 -16.37
CA LYS A 356 -10.39 -20.38 -17.28
C LYS A 356 -11.76 -19.71 -17.24
N ILE A 357 -11.90 -18.67 -16.44
CA ILE A 357 -13.18 -18.05 -16.11
C ILE A 357 -13.18 -16.62 -16.64
N ASP A 358 -14.07 -16.30 -17.58
CA ASP A 358 -14.07 -14.99 -18.25
C ASP A 358 -14.43 -13.82 -17.33
N ASN A 359 -15.11 -14.08 -16.21
CA ASN A 359 -15.53 -13.04 -15.28
C ASN A 359 -15.05 -13.33 -13.85
N ASN A 360 -15.95 -13.72 -12.93
CA ASN A 360 -15.63 -13.75 -11.50
C ASN A 360 -15.71 -15.17 -10.94
N ILE A 361 -14.75 -15.51 -10.08
CA ILE A 361 -14.83 -16.67 -9.19
C ILE A 361 -15.28 -16.20 -7.81
N TYR A 362 -16.34 -16.82 -7.28
CA TYR A 362 -16.73 -16.71 -5.88
C TYR A 362 -16.79 -18.11 -5.27
N ALA A 363 -16.15 -18.32 -4.13
CA ALA A 363 -16.34 -19.56 -3.37
C ALA A 363 -16.37 -19.32 -1.86
N GLY A 364 -17.13 -20.12 -1.11
CA GLY A 364 -17.07 -20.11 0.35
C GLY A 364 -15.67 -20.47 0.86
N SER A 365 -15.08 -21.53 0.34
CA SER A 365 -13.65 -21.84 0.51
C SER A 365 -13.11 -22.48 -0.77
N MET A 366 -11.80 -22.44 -0.98
CA MET A 366 -11.20 -23.02 -2.17
C MET A 366 -9.90 -23.73 -1.85
N THR A 367 -9.74 -24.94 -2.38
CA THR A 367 -8.48 -25.71 -2.31
C THR A 367 -8.01 -26.03 -3.71
N LEU A 368 -6.86 -25.45 -4.08
CA LEU A 368 -6.11 -25.78 -5.28
C LEU A 368 -5.06 -26.84 -4.95
N SER A 369 -5.29 -28.05 -5.46
CA SER A 369 -4.35 -29.17 -5.37
C SER A 369 -3.18 -29.00 -6.34
N ASN A 370 -2.20 -29.91 -6.29
CA ASN A 370 -0.92 -29.82 -7.01
C ASN A 370 -1.09 -29.51 -8.52
N GLY A 371 -0.43 -28.44 -9.01
CA GLY A 371 -0.37 -28.11 -10.44
C GLY A 371 -1.57 -27.29 -10.95
N GLY A 372 -2.30 -26.60 -10.07
CA GLY A 372 -3.48 -25.82 -10.47
C GLY A 372 -3.12 -24.58 -11.31
N ASN A 373 -3.89 -24.28 -12.34
CA ASN A 373 -3.80 -23.04 -13.11
C ASN A 373 -5.16 -22.34 -13.12
N VAL A 374 -5.23 -21.12 -12.62
CA VAL A 374 -6.46 -20.34 -12.57
C VAL A 374 -6.26 -19.03 -13.33
N THR A 375 -7.15 -18.75 -14.27
CA THR A 375 -7.23 -17.48 -14.98
C THR A 375 -8.64 -16.92 -14.82
N THR A 376 -8.76 -15.71 -14.28
CA THR A 376 -10.05 -15.06 -14.03
C THR A 376 -9.91 -13.52 -14.10
N LYS A 377 -11.01 -12.75 -14.18
CA LYS A 377 -10.93 -11.29 -14.02
C LYS A 377 -10.85 -10.90 -12.55
N GLN A 378 -11.66 -11.55 -11.71
CA GLN A 378 -11.73 -11.31 -10.27
C GLN A 378 -11.90 -12.62 -9.52
N MET A 379 -11.45 -12.66 -8.26
CA MET A 379 -11.59 -13.82 -7.39
C MET A 379 -11.91 -13.39 -5.95
N THR A 380 -12.91 -14.02 -5.33
CA THR A 380 -13.26 -13.80 -3.92
C THR A 380 -13.54 -15.12 -3.21
N ILE A 381 -12.80 -15.40 -2.14
CA ILE A 381 -12.92 -16.62 -1.34
C ILE A 381 -13.30 -16.26 0.11
N ASP A 382 -14.53 -16.55 0.52
CA ASP A 382 -15.11 -16.01 1.77
C ASP A 382 -14.30 -16.40 3.03
N ASP A 383 -13.92 -17.67 3.14
CA ASP A 383 -13.21 -18.22 4.29
C ASP A 383 -11.73 -18.48 3.98
N THR A 384 -11.39 -19.64 3.42
CA THR A 384 -9.99 -20.03 3.27
C THR A 384 -9.66 -20.41 1.84
N PHE A 385 -8.61 -19.77 1.30
CA PHE A 385 -7.97 -20.13 0.05
C PHE A 385 -6.68 -20.89 0.31
N LYS A 386 -6.71 -22.19 0.04
CA LYS A 386 -5.60 -23.12 0.27
C LYS A 386 -4.94 -23.51 -1.06
N ILE A 387 -3.62 -23.45 -1.09
CA ILE A 387 -2.80 -23.85 -2.23
C ILE A 387 -1.80 -24.90 -1.77
N GLU A 388 -1.85 -26.09 -2.36
CA GLU A 388 -0.97 -27.20 -1.98
C GLU A 388 0.42 -27.08 -2.61
N THR A 389 0.54 -27.15 -3.94
CA THR A 389 1.85 -26.95 -4.60
C THR A 389 1.76 -26.61 -6.08
N GLN A 390 2.71 -25.82 -6.58
CA GLN A 390 2.92 -25.51 -8.01
C GLN A 390 1.68 -24.92 -8.69
N THR A 391 1.09 -23.91 -8.07
CA THR A 391 -0.12 -23.27 -8.60
C THR A 391 0.21 -21.92 -9.23
N THR A 392 -0.36 -21.66 -10.41
CA THR A 392 -0.32 -20.35 -11.06
C THR A 392 -1.72 -19.73 -11.03
N LEU A 393 -1.80 -18.50 -10.55
CA LEU A 393 -3.02 -17.70 -10.51
C LEU A 393 -2.81 -16.43 -11.32
N ASN A 394 -3.66 -16.20 -12.32
CA ASN A 394 -3.66 -15.01 -13.16
C ASN A 394 -5.01 -14.31 -13.03
N ILE A 395 -5.00 -13.10 -12.47
CA ILE A 395 -6.18 -12.26 -12.28
C ILE A 395 -6.00 -11.01 -13.13
N SER A 396 -6.71 -10.94 -14.25
CA SER A 396 -6.39 -9.99 -15.32
C SER A 396 -6.97 -8.60 -15.11
N ASN A 397 -8.14 -8.49 -14.46
CA ASN A 397 -8.83 -7.20 -14.32
C ASN A 397 -9.77 -7.15 -13.10
N GLY A 398 -9.18 -7.05 -11.91
CA GLY A 398 -9.91 -7.07 -10.66
C GLY A 398 -9.05 -7.51 -9.48
N ASN A 399 -9.69 -7.57 -8.31
CA ASN A 399 -9.02 -7.91 -7.06
C ASN A 399 -9.03 -9.42 -6.78
N LEU A 400 -8.02 -9.88 -6.04
CA LEU A 400 -8.07 -11.10 -5.27
C LEU A 400 -8.49 -10.76 -3.85
N ALA A 401 -9.60 -11.31 -3.36
CA ALA A 401 -9.97 -11.18 -1.95
C ALA A 401 -10.14 -12.55 -1.31
N SER A 402 -9.67 -12.70 -0.07
CA SER A 402 -9.86 -13.94 0.67
C SER A 402 -9.94 -13.72 2.18
N GLY A 403 -10.60 -14.63 2.90
CA GLY A 403 -10.52 -14.65 4.36
C GLY A 403 -9.10 -14.95 4.81
N ASN A 404 -8.59 -16.15 4.51
CA ASN A 404 -7.21 -16.55 4.76
C ASN A 404 -6.59 -17.10 3.50
N ILE A 405 -5.31 -16.81 3.26
CA ILE A 405 -4.54 -17.43 2.19
C ILE A 405 -3.42 -18.27 2.80
N TYR A 406 -3.44 -19.56 2.49
CA TYR A 406 -2.40 -20.51 2.90
C TYR A 406 -1.75 -21.13 1.67
N VAL A 407 -0.46 -20.85 1.49
CA VAL A 407 0.36 -21.47 0.45
C VAL A 407 1.30 -22.46 1.11
N LYS A 408 1.11 -23.75 0.84
CA LYS A 408 2.00 -24.78 1.35
C LYS A 408 3.33 -24.78 0.59
N ASN A 409 3.28 -24.82 -0.74
CA ASN A 409 4.49 -24.80 -1.57
C ASN A 409 4.33 -24.13 -2.93
N ASN A 410 5.37 -23.43 -3.41
CA ASN A 410 5.53 -22.92 -4.76
C ASN A 410 4.23 -22.41 -5.41
N ALA A 411 3.88 -21.15 -5.19
CA ALA A 411 2.78 -20.53 -5.92
C ALA A 411 3.20 -19.24 -6.63
N GLU A 412 2.56 -18.94 -7.74
CA GLU A 412 2.76 -17.72 -8.52
C GLU A 412 1.43 -17.00 -8.66
N PHE A 413 1.32 -15.80 -8.11
CA PHE A 413 0.14 -14.97 -8.26
C PHE A 413 0.49 -13.76 -9.11
N ASN A 414 -0.28 -13.56 -10.18
CA ASN A 414 -0.17 -12.43 -11.08
C ASN A 414 -1.53 -11.73 -11.13
N VAL A 415 -1.68 -10.63 -10.39
CA VAL A 415 -2.88 -9.79 -10.38
C VAL A 415 -2.57 -8.53 -11.19
N SER A 416 -2.98 -8.46 -12.46
CA SER A 416 -2.43 -7.48 -13.40
C SER A 416 -2.78 -6.02 -13.08
N SER A 417 -4.00 -5.73 -12.65
CA SER A 417 -4.47 -4.35 -12.42
C SER A 417 -5.06 -4.08 -11.03
N GLY A 418 -5.47 -5.11 -10.30
CA GLY A 418 -6.15 -4.96 -9.01
C GLY A 418 -5.27 -5.20 -7.80
N ASP A 419 -5.93 -5.31 -6.64
CA ASP A 419 -5.31 -5.51 -5.34
C ASP A 419 -5.42 -6.96 -4.85
N ILE A 420 -4.64 -7.28 -3.82
CA ILE A 420 -4.81 -8.48 -3.00
C ILE A 420 -5.29 -8.06 -1.61
N PHE A 421 -6.47 -8.51 -1.22
CA PHE A 421 -7.07 -8.24 0.09
C PHE A 421 -7.26 -9.53 0.89
N VAL A 422 -6.77 -9.54 2.13
CA VAL A 422 -6.89 -10.69 3.02
C VAL A 422 -7.40 -10.24 4.39
N SER A 423 -8.58 -10.71 4.80
CA SER A 423 -9.21 -10.27 6.06
C SER A 423 -8.60 -10.95 7.30
N GLY A 424 -7.99 -12.12 7.11
CA GLY A 424 -7.24 -12.91 8.07
C GLY A 424 -5.77 -13.00 7.67
N ASP A 425 -5.18 -14.19 7.82
CA ASP A 425 -3.74 -14.39 7.65
C ASP A 425 -3.36 -14.73 6.20
N PHE A 426 -2.21 -14.22 5.75
CA PHE A 426 -1.59 -14.60 4.48
C PHE A 426 -0.22 -15.22 4.77
N THR A 427 -0.16 -16.55 4.69
CA THR A 427 1.01 -17.33 5.07
C THR A 427 1.49 -18.23 3.93
N SER A 428 2.81 -18.36 3.84
CA SER A 428 3.47 -19.27 2.92
C SER A 428 4.46 -20.15 3.67
N GLY A 429 4.31 -21.46 3.56
CA GLY A 429 5.22 -22.44 4.15
C GLY A 429 6.56 -22.52 3.43
N THR A 430 6.60 -22.16 2.14
CA THR A 430 7.80 -22.09 1.30
C THR A 430 7.62 -21.00 0.22
N GLN A 431 8.18 -21.13 -0.99
CA GLN A 431 8.23 -20.04 -1.97
C GLN A 431 6.84 -19.63 -2.51
N ILE A 432 6.57 -18.33 -2.52
CA ILE A 432 5.52 -17.68 -3.30
C ILE A 432 6.11 -16.49 -4.07
N ASN A 433 5.74 -16.36 -5.34
CA ASN A 433 6.03 -15.20 -6.18
C ASN A 433 4.75 -14.41 -6.37
N LEU A 434 4.76 -13.13 -6.02
CA LEU A 434 3.58 -12.27 -6.05
C LEU A 434 3.85 -11.06 -6.93
N THR A 435 3.04 -10.87 -7.95
CA THR A 435 2.98 -9.65 -8.75
C THR A 435 1.57 -9.10 -8.68
N THR A 436 1.40 -7.84 -8.28
CA THR A 436 0.09 -7.18 -8.28
C THR A 436 0.15 -5.77 -8.86
N GLY A 437 -0.91 -5.38 -9.56
CA GLY A 437 -1.08 -4.06 -10.17
C GLY A 437 -1.22 -2.98 -9.09
N GLY A 438 -2.07 -3.24 -8.10
CA GLY A 438 -2.29 -2.38 -6.94
C GLY A 438 -1.44 -2.78 -5.73
N ILE A 439 -2.05 -2.90 -4.56
CA ILE A 439 -1.37 -3.22 -3.30
C ILE A 439 -1.70 -4.62 -2.79
N ILE A 440 -1.01 -5.02 -1.72
CA ILE A 440 -1.41 -6.15 -0.87
C ILE A 440 -1.81 -5.59 0.50
N ALA A 441 -3.08 -5.76 0.88
CA ALA A 441 -3.60 -5.38 2.19
C ALA A 441 -4.03 -6.62 2.97
N VAL A 442 -3.38 -6.87 4.11
CA VAL A 442 -3.64 -8.03 4.97
C VAL A 442 -3.97 -7.53 6.36
N ALA A 443 -5.13 -7.91 6.88
CA ALA A 443 -5.55 -7.53 8.22
C ALA A 443 -4.98 -8.45 9.32
N GLY A 444 -4.73 -9.72 9.00
CA GLY A 444 -4.02 -10.66 9.86
C GLY A 444 -2.51 -10.59 9.71
N LYS A 445 -1.84 -11.71 10.00
CA LYS A 445 -0.39 -11.88 9.89
C LYS A 445 0.03 -12.07 8.43
N ILE A 446 1.15 -11.48 8.05
CA ILE A 446 1.89 -11.85 6.83
C ILE A 446 3.10 -12.67 7.24
N ASP A 447 3.23 -13.89 6.72
CA ASP A 447 4.39 -14.75 6.95
C ASP A 447 4.87 -15.38 5.65
N PHE A 448 5.89 -14.77 5.07
CA PHE A 448 6.42 -15.06 3.74
C PHE A 448 7.83 -15.63 3.84
N ALA A 449 7.98 -16.74 4.58
CA ALA A 449 9.26 -17.39 4.78
C ALA A 449 9.84 -17.95 3.47
N ASN A 450 11.06 -17.52 3.10
CA ASN A 450 11.81 -17.97 1.91
C ASN A 450 11.27 -17.47 0.55
N ASN A 451 10.63 -16.30 0.52
CA ASN A 451 10.08 -15.72 -0.71
C ASN A 451 11.07 -14.91 -1.51
N LYS A 452 11.09 -15.18 -2.82
CA LYS A 452 12.09 -14.64 -3.75
C LYS A 452 11.69 -13.28 -4.32
N THR A 453 10.42 -13.04 -4.63
CA THR A 453 10.00 -11.79 -5.28
C THR A 453 8.53 -11.44 -4.99
N ILE A 454 8.32 -10.28 -4.40
CA ILE A 454 7.01 -9.64 -4.23
C ILE A 454 7.12 -8.28 -4.91
N THR A 455 6.27 -8.04 -5.90
CA THR A 455 6.23 -6.81 -6.68
C THR A 455 4.78 -6.32 -6.68
N THR A 456 4.58 -5.10 -6.22
CA THR A 456 3.26 -4.46 -6.12
C THR A 456 3.33 -3.10 -6.80
N GLY A 457 2.19 -2.52 -7.17
CA GLY A 457 2.17 -1.25 -7.89
C GLY A 457 2.60 -1.35 -9.35
N THR A 458 2.39 -2.51 -9.99
CA THR A 458 2.86 -2.73 -11.36
C THR A 458 1.94 -2.14 -12.43
N SER A 459 0.72 -1.72 -12.07
CA SER A 459 -0.16 -1.03 -13.01
C SER A 459 0.36 0.38 -13.33
N ASN A 460 -0.02 0.89 -14.50
CA ASN A 460 0.39 2.22 -14.96
C ASN A 460 -0.85 3.05 -15.36
N PRO A 461 -1.27 4.05 -14.55
CA PRO A 461 -0.68 4.45 -13.26
C PRO A 461 -0.94 3.40 -12.15
N PRO A 462 -0.10 3.37 -11.10
CA PRO A 462 -0.29 2.46 -9.98
C PRO A 462 -1.47 2.94 -9.12
N VAL A 463 -2.50 2.11 -9.03
CA VAL A 463 -3.78 2.44 -8.38
C VAL A 463 -4.25 1.31 -7.47
N THR A 464 -5.08 1.63 -6.49
CA THR A 464 -5.71 0.67 -5.56
C THR A 464 -7.18 0.98 -5.38
N SER A 465 -8.00 -0.03 -5.18
CA SER A 465 -9.39 0.09 -4.75
C SER A 465 -9.55 0.31 -3.24
N LEU A 466 -8.47 0.19 -2.45
CA LEU A 466 -8.47 0.53 -1.04
C LEU A 466 -8.45 2.05 -0.84
N GLN A 467 -9.56 2.57 -0.35
CA GLN A 467 -9.67 3.96 0.05
C GLN A 467 -9.45 4.07 1.55
N LEU A 468 -8.42 4.80 1.94
CA LEU A 468 -8.16 5.13 3.33
C LEU A 468 -8.83 6.46 3.66
N SER A 469 -9.13 6.69 4.94
CA SER A 469 -9.65 7.98 5.39
C SER A 469 -8.76 9.12 4.87
N GLY A 470 -9.30 9.99 4.00
CA GLY A 470 -8.56 11.07 3.36
C GLY A 470 -8.05 10.84 1.92
N THR A 471 -8.31 9.68 1.29
CA THR A 471 -8.04 9.45 -0.14
C THR A 471 -9.31 9.61 -0.97
N SER A 472 -9.35 10.56 -1.91
CA SER A 472 -10.53 10.84 -2.75
C SER A 472 -10.65 9.88 -3.94
N SER A 473 -11.85 9.35 -4.17
CA SER A 473 -12.23 8.60 -5.37
C SER A 473 -12.52 9.52 -6.55
N ALA A 474 -12.05 9.18 -7.75
CA ALA A 474 -12.36 9.91 -8.99
C ALA A 474 -13.18 9.01 -9.94
N SER A 475 -14.27 9.54 -10.49
CA SER A 475 -15.12 8.89 -11.51
C SER A 475 -15.41 9.89 -12.66
N PRO A 476 -15.59 9.47 -13.93
CA PRO A 476 -15.51 10.36 -15.08
C PRO A 476 -16.86 11.02 -15.47
N THR A 477 -16.85 12.36 -15.54
CA THR A 477 -17.51 13.29 -16.53
C THR A 477 -19.06 13.26 -16.65
N PRO A 478 -19.84 14.37 -16.91
CA PRO A 478 -19.50 15.74 -17.41
C PRO A 478 -20.05 16.97 -16.62
N THR A 479 -19.35 18.11 -16.80
CA THR A 479 -19.76 19.55 -16.85
C THR A 479 -20.45 20.25 -15.63
N PRO A 480 -20.07 21.50 -15.22
CA PRO A 480 -20.20 21.98 -13.83
C PRO A 480 -21.26 23.09 -13.59
N THR A 481 -21.70 23.25 -12.32
CA THR A 481 -22.07 24.56 -11.72
C THR A 481 -21.93 24.63 -10.17
N SER A 482 -21.02 25.52 -9.73
CA SER A 482 -20.92 26.43 -8.56
C SER A 482 -21.19 26.04 -7.07
N SER A 483 -20.08 26.18 -6.31
CA SER A 483 -19.81 26.89 -5.03
C SER A 483 -20.58 26.62 -3.72
N SER A 484 -19.84 26.23 -2.66
CA SER A 484 -19.80 26.91 -1.34
C SER A 484 -18.69 26.36 -0.43
N ALA A 485 -18.13 27.22 0.43
CA ALA A 485 -16.94 27.03 1.24
C ALA A 485 -17.18 26.32 2.60
N VAL A 486 -16.29 25.42 2.99
CA VAL A 486 -16.17 24.89 4.36
C VAL A 486 -14.69 24.79 4.75
N ILE A 487 -14.40 25.28 5.95
CA ILE A 487 -13.10 25.37 6.62
C ILE A 487 -12.61 23.95 6.94
N SER A 488 -11.39 23.58 6.52
CA SER A 488 -10.78 22.28 6.87
C SER A 488 -9.38 22.46 7.45
N THR A 489 -9.10 21.71 8.51
CA THR A 489 -7.77 21.56 9.12
C THR A 489 -6.89 20.65 8.26
N PRO A 490 -5.59 20.97 8.06
CA PRO A 490 -4.75 20.32 7.06
C PRO A 490 -4.23 18.92 7.49
N PRO A 491 -4.11 17.95 6.56
CA PRO A 491 -3.52 16.62 6.81
C PRO A 491 -1.97 16.61 6.72
N PRO A 492 -1.29 15.59 7.28
CA PRO A 492 0.14 15.62 7.61
C PRO A 492 1.01 14.80 6.63
N ASP A 493 1.46 15.38 5.50
CA ASP A 493 2.13 14.59 4.43
C ASP A 493 3.53 15.08 4.00
N TRP A 494 4.28 15.62 4.96
CA TRP A 494 5.73 15.86 4.85
C TRP A 494 6.46 15.12 5.96
N ASN A 495 6.29 13.80 6.05
CA ASN A 495 6.98 13.03 7.08
C ASN A 495 8.46 12.81 6.71
N PRO A 496 9.40 13.16 7.62
CA PRO A 496 10.83 12.96 7.39
C PRO A 496 11.18 11.47 7.30
N ILE A 497 11.92 11.09 6.26
CA ILE A 497 12.73 9.87 6.30
C ILE A 497 13.96 10.20 7.14
N ARG A 498 13.94 9.89 8.44
CA ARG A 498 15.17 9.87 9.24
C ARG A 498 16.02 8.71 8.75
N LYS A 499 17.19 9.01 8.19
CA LYS A 499 18.31 8.07 8.11
C LYS A 499 19.33 8.44 9.16
#